data_AF-A0A7X7GKQ2-F1
#
_entry.id   AF-A0A7X7GKQ2-F1
#
_cell.length_a   1.000
_cell.length_b   1.000
_cell.length_c   1.000
_cell.angle_alpha   90.00
_cell.angle_beta   90.00
_cell.angle_gamma   90.00
#
_symmetry.space_group_name_H-M   'P 1'
#
loop_
_entity.id
_entity.type
_entity.pdbx_description
1 polymer ?
#
loop_
_entity_poly.entity_id
_entity_poly.type
_entity_poly.pdbx_seq_one_letter_code
_entity_poly.pdbx_strand_id
1 'polypeptide(L)'
;MSIDLTLGIPRPRGPESLLSRLLSPVITQAQSVASARDSEVSGPPVVPASALIGDGGSDLGPIVVGLDIDPAELRSSSQARYEAVRYRLECPVSSLDEAIALRMPSPLVVYPVIDYPVDADTGITLADAAGVLANAGKIPGLSAGHPNAAVADFLAVLVHTDVGFVAQADTAEEVLAVLAGTVAALRGDDVRGALAEPDPGPLTTLIPEAAAAVREVLLGIEVPDVESMAAGLAAWGLR
;
A
#
# COMPACT_ATOMS: atom_id res chain seq x y z
N MET A 1 -43.69 -1.82 14.64
CA MET A 1 -42.27 -1.39 14.58
C MET A 1 -41.58 -2.25 13.56
N SER A 2 -41.22 -1.67 12.42
CA SER A 2 -40.51 -2.35 11.34
C SER A 2 -39.01 -2.12 11.58
N ILE A 3 -38.24 -3.19 11.72
CA ILE A 3 -36.77 -3.09 11.80
C ILE A 3 -36.26 -3.23 10.38
N ASP A 4 -35.66 -2.15 9.85
CA ASP A 4 -34.92 -2.19 8.59
C ASP A 4 -33.61 -2.96 8.81
N LEU A 5 -33.57 -4.19 8.30
CA LEU A 5 -32.34 -4.96 8.19
C LEU A 5 -31.63 -4.51 6.91
N THR A 6 -30.64 -3.63 7.04
CA THR A 6 -29.68 -3.38 5.96
C THR A 6 -28.85 -4.64 5.75
N LEU A 7 -29.26 -5.45 4.77
CA LEU A 7 -28.48 -6.57 4.24
C LEU A 7 -27.18 -6.01 3.67
N GLY A 8 -26.10 -6.09 4.46
CA GLY A 8 -24.75 -5.85 3.98
C GLY A 8 -24.47 -6.74 2.76
N ILE A 9 -23.76 -6.16 1.79
CA ILE A 9 -23.37 -6.83 0.54
C ILE A 9 -22.68 -8.16 0.90
N PRO A 10 -23.05 -9.31 0.30
CA PRO A 10 -22.37 -10.57 0.56
C PRO A 10 -20.90 -10.46 0.17
N ARG A 11 -19.99 -10.62 1.15
CA ARG A 11 -18.57 -10.87 0.86
C ARG A 11 -18.48 -12.19 0.05
N PRO A 12 -17.65 -12.27 -1.01
CA PRO A 12 -17.43 -13.52 -1.73
C PRO A 12 -17.04 -14.63 -0.75
N ARG A 13 -17.73 -15.78 -0.84
CA ARG A 13 -17.51 -16.93 0.03
C ARG A 13 -16.45 -17.85 -0.58
N GLY A 14 -15.18 -17.56 -0.28
CA GLY A 14 -14.02 -18.41 -0.56
C GLY A 14 -12.78 -17.85 0.13
N PRO A 15 -11.80 -18.67 0.54
CA PRO A 15 -10.56 -18.17 1.10
C PRO A 15 -9.78 -17.41 0.03
N GLU A 16 -9.69 -16.09 0.16
CA GLU A 16 -8.88 -15.24 -0.71
C GLU A 16 -7.39 -15.53 -0.52
N SER A 17 -6.66 -15.70 -1.63
CA SER A 17 -5.21 -15.94 -1.61
C SER A 17 -4.47 -14.77 -0.99
N LEU A 18 -3.24 -15.01 -0.49
CA LEU A 18 -2.38 -13.96 0.08
C LEU A 18 -2.26 -12.75 -0.85
N LEU A 19 -2.12 -13.00 -2.15
CA LEU A 19 -1.89 -11.97 -3.17
C LEU A 19 -3.17 -11.29 -3.67
N SER A 20 -4.35 -11.77 -3.27
CA SER A 20 -5.62 -11.24 -3.76
C SER A 20 -5.69 -9.72 -3.59
N ARG A 21 -5.78 -9.02 -4.73
CA ARG A 21 -5.82 -7.55 -4.82
C ARG A 21 -4.69 -6.79 -4.13
N LEU A 22 -3.55 -7.44 -3.89
CA LEU A 22 -2.44 -6.86 -3.13
C LEU A 22 -1.56 -5.95 -4.00
N LEU A 23 -1.37 -6.30 -5.28
CA LEU A 23 -0.44 -5.61 -6.18
C LEU A 23 -1.13 -4.45 -6.88
N SER A 24 -0.78 -3.22 -6.52
CA SER A 24 -1.40 -2.00 -7.07
C SER A 24 -0.51 -1.42 -8.17
N PRO A 25 -0.90 -1.50 -9.46
CA PRO A 25 -0.06 -0.99 -10.54
C PRO A 25 0.04 0.53 -10.48
N VAL A 26 1.23 1.08 -10.64
CA VAL A 26 1.47 2.52 -10.77
C VAL A 26 1.30 2.93 -12.23
N ILE A 27 0.29 3.76 -12.48
CA ILE A 27 -0.13 4.15 -13.82
C ILE A 27 0.14 5.64 -14.04
N THR A 28 0.80 5.99 -15.13
CA THR A 28 1.11 7.39 -15.49
C THR A 28 0.03 8.03 -16.36
N GLN A 29 -0.86 7.23 -16.98
CA GLN A 29 -1.91 7.69 -17.89
C GLN A 29 -3.26 7.08 -17.53
N ALA A 30 -4.28 7.92 -17.32
CA ALA A 30 -5.62 7.47 -16.89
C ALA A 30 -6.24 6.41 -17.84
N GLN A 31 -5.93 6.46 -19.14
CA GLN A 31 -6.48 5.52 -20.12
C GLN A 31 -6.02 4.06 -19.92
N SER A 32 -4.92 3.83 -19.20
CA SER A 32 -4.37 2.49 -18.94
C SER A 32 -5.00 1.79 -17.74
N VAL A 33 -5.88 2.48 -16.98
CA VAL A 33 -6.49 1.97 -15.74
C VAL A 33 -7.30 0.69 -15.95
N ALA A 34 -8.05 0.58 -17.06
CA ALA A 34 -8.88 -0.58 -17.32
C ALA A 34 -8.04 -1.86 -17.48
N SER A 35 -7.02 -1.84 -18.33
CA SER A 35 -6.12 -2.98 -18.57
C SER A 35 -5.31 -3.38 -17.33
N ALA A 36 -5.02 -2.42 -16.45
CA ALA A 36 -4.26 -2.69 -15.23
C ALA A 36 -5.02 -3.57 -14.21
N ARG A 37 -6.34 -3.76 -14.38
CA ARG A 37 -7.20 -4.51 -13.46
C ARG A 37 -7.49 -5.95 -13.87
N ASP A 38 -6.93 -6.43 -14.97
CA ASP A 38 -7.32 -7.70 -15.58
C ASP A 38 -6.83 -8.96 -14.81
N SER A 39 -6.33 -8.82 -13.57
CA SER A 39 -5.77 -9.91 -12.77
C SER A 39 -6.31 -9.95 -11.34
N GLU A 40 -6.48 -11.15 -10.77
CA GLU A 40 -7.00 -11.38 -9.41
C GLU A 40 -6.09 -10.81 -8.31
N VAL A 41 -4.77 -10.79 -8.56
CA VAL A 41 -3.80 -10.20 -7.64
C VAL A 41 -3.74 -8.67 -7.77
N SER A 42 -4.38 -8.10 -8.79
CA SER A 42 -4.36 -6.66 -9.05
C SER A 42 -5.29 -5.91 -8.09
N GLY A 43 -4.69 -5.03 -7.31
CA GLY A 43 -5.36 -4.04 -6.49
C GLY A 43 -5.81 -2.81 -7.27
N PRO A 44 -6.46 -1.84 -6.61
CA PRO A 44 -6.77 -0.55 -7.22
C PRO A 44 -5.51 0.12 -7.79
N PRO A 45 -5.49 0.55 -9.07
CA PRO A 45 -4.34 1.20 -9.67
C PRO A 45 -4.07 2.56 -9.02
N VAL A 46 -2.78 2.92 -8.95
CA VAL A 46 -2.31 4.22 -8.50
C VAL A 46 -2.24 5.17 -9.68
N VAL A 47 -3.00 6.26 -9.62
CA VAL A 47 -3.08 7.27 -10.69
C VAL A 47 -2.72 8.63 -10.12
N PRO A 48 -1.77 9.38 -10.72
CA PRO A 48 -1.45 10.73 -10.29
C PRO A 48 -2.66 11.65 -10.48
N ALA A 49 -2.89 12.55 -9.54
CA ALA A 49 -4.01 13.49 -9.53
C ALA A 49 -3.97 14.41 -10.75
N SER A 50 -2.79 14.80 -11.22
CA SER A 50 -2.62 15.55 -12.47
C SER A 50 -3.22 14.86 -13.70
N ALA A 51 -3.13 13.53 -13.80
CA ALA A 51 -3.70 12.76 -14.91
C ALA A 51 -5.24 12.72 -14.89
N LEU A 52 -5.87 13.05 -13.75
CA LEU A 52 -7.33 13.07 -13.58
C LEU A 52 -7.99 14.38 -14.00
N ILE A 53 -7.20 15.44 -14.23
CA ILE A 53 -7.69 16.75 -14.69
C ILE A 53 -7.91 16.76 -16.20
N GLY A 54 -7.02 16.12 -16.96
CA GLY A 54 -7.04 16.13 -18.42
C GLY A 54 -7.88 15.02 -19.07
N ASP A 55 -8.43 14.09 -18.28
CA ASP A 55 -9.18 12.96 -18.80
C ASP A 55 -10.61 13.39 -19.18
N GLY A 56 -11.05 13.05 -20.40
CA GLY A 56 -12.30 13.51 -21.02
C GLY A 56 -13.60 12.94 -20.42
N GLY A 57 -13.63 12.67 -19.12
CA GLY A 57 -14.80 12.17 -18.40
C GLY A 57 -14.95 10.65 -18.38
N SER A 58 -13.86 9.89 -18.50
CA SER A 58 -13.91 8.43 -18.38
C SER A 58 -14.31 8.01 -16.97
N ASP A 59 -15.00 6.88 -16.86
CA ASP A 59 -15.22 6.22 -15.56
C ASP A 59 -14.06 5.27 -15.30
N LEU A 60 -13.22 5.65 -14.35
CA LEU A 60 -12.04 4.90 -13.95
C LEU A 60 -12.37 3.89 -12.84
N GLY A 61 -13.54 3.91 -12.20
CA GLY A 61 -13.85 3.02 -11.06
C GLY A 61 -12.93 3.24 -9.84
N PRO A 62 -12.65 2.20 -9.02
CA PRO A 62 -11.89 2.33 -7.76
C PRO A 62 -10.38 2.49 -7.96
N ILE A 63 -9.81 3.63 -7.61
CA ILE A 63 -8.39 3.96 -7.78
C ILE A 63 -7.75 4.46 -6.49
N VAL A 64 -6.43 4.38 -6.42
CA VAL A 64 -5.59 5.12 -5.48
C VAL A 64 -5.19 6.42 -6.16
N VAL A 65 -5.40 7.56 -5.51
CA VAL A 65 -5.02 8.86 -6.08
C VAL A 65 -3.67 9.31 -5.52
N GLY A 66 -2.68 9.46 -6.40
CA GLY A 66 -1.38 10.05 -6.10
C GLY A 66 -1.44 11.56 -6.07
N LEU A 67 -1.22 12.17 -4.91
CA LEU A 67 -1.24 13.61 -4.74
C LEU A 67 0.09 14.23 -5.22
N ASP A 68 0.12 14.59 -6.50
CA ASP A 68 1.21 15.32 -7.16
C ASP A 68 0.86 16.80 -7.46
N ILE A 69 -0.37 17.19 -7.11
CA ILE A 69 -0.92 18.55 -7.21
C ILE A 69 -1.74 18.86 -5.95
N ASP A 70 -2.15 20.12 -5.77
CA ASP A 70 -3.00 20.51 -4.66
C ASP A 70 -4.37 19.77 -4.72
N PRO A 71 -4.81 19.09 -3.64
CA PRO A 71 -6.13 18.47 -3.58
C PRO A 71 -7.30 19.42 -3.86
N ALA A 72 -7.14 20.73 -3.63
CA ALA A 72 -8.13 21.74 -3.99
C ALA A 72 -8.26 21.92 -5.50
N GLU A 73 -7.13 21.89 -6.21
CA GLU A 73 -7.10 21.95 -7.67
C GLU A 73 -7.73 20.70 -8.29
N LEU A 74 -7.40 19.51 -7.75
CA LEU A 74 -8.05 18.26 -8.18
C LEU A 74 -9.57 18.34 -8.05
N ARG A 75 -10.08 18.87 -6.93
CA ARG A 75 -11.52 19.00 -6.67
C ARG A 75 -12.23 19.96 -7.61
N SER A 76 -11.57 21.04 -8.03
CA SER A 76 -12.17 22.03 -8.94
C SER A 76 -12.11 21.63 -10.41
N SER A 77 -11.10 20.84 -10.78
CA SER A 77 -10.69 20.68 -12.17
C SER A 77 -10.83 19.26 -12.71
N SER A 78 -11.03 18.25 -11.85
CA SER A 78 -11.17 16.87 -12.30
C SER A 78 -12.47 16.67 -13.10
N GLN A 79 -12.33 16.03 -14.26
CA GLN A 79 -13.46 15.67 -15.13
C GLN A 79 -13.75 14.16 -15.07
N ALA A 80 -12.78 13.35 -14.64
CA ALA A 80 -12.91 11.91 -14.50
C ALA A 80 -13.91 11.50 -13.40
N ARG A 81 -14.60 10.37 -13.60
CA ARG A 81 -15.41 9.73 -12.56
C ARG A 81 -14.60 8.58 -11.96
N TYR A 82 -14.43 8.58 -10.65
CA TYR A 82 -13.68 7.54 -9.95
C TYR A 82 -14.12 7.44 -8.50
N GLU A 83 -13.83 6.30 -7.89
CA GLU A 83 -13.93 6.08 -6.45
C GLU A 83 -12.52 6.08 -5.87
N ALA A 84 -12.16 7.12 -5.10
CA ALA A 84 -10.86 7.15 -4.43
C ALA A 84 -10.88 6.19 -3.23
N VAL A 85 -10.31 5.00 -3.38
CA VAL A 85 -10.21 4.02 -2.27
C VAL A 85 -9.21 4.46 -1.22
N ARG A 86 -8.18 5.20 -1.63
CA ARG A 86 -7.14 5.81 -0.80
C ARG A 86 -6.43 6.91 -1.58
N TYR A 87 -5.85 7.86 -0.85
CA TYR A 87 -4.90 8.83 -1.38
C TYR A 87 -3.49 8.43 -0.96
N ARG A 88 -2.48 8.79 -1.73
CA ARG A 88 -1.09 8.71 -1.30
C ARG A 88 -0.34 10.01 -1.56
N LEU A 89 0.60 10.32 -0.67
CA LEU A 89 1.43 11.52 -0.71
C LEU A 89 2.86 11.14 -0.36
N GLU A 90 3.82 11.55 -1.18
CA GLU A 90 5.23 11.62 -0.78
C GLU A 90 5.47 12.93 -0.03
N CYS A 91 6.06 12.84 1.15
CA CYS A 91 6.22 13.99 2.04
C CYS A 91 7.58 13.95 2.74
N PRO A 92 8.43 14.97 2.60
CA PRO A 92 9.62 15.12 3.45
C PRO A 92 9.24 15.09 4.92
N VAL A 93 10.05 14.44 5.77
CA VAL A 93 9.73 14.35 7.21
C VAL A 93 9.67 15.69 7.93
N SER A 94 10.33 16.72 7.41
CA SER A 94 10.22 18.10 7.88
C SER A 94 8.80 18.70 7.70
N SER A 95 7.98 18.12 6.83
CA SER A 95 6.59 18.53 6.56
C SER A 95 5.54 17.53 7.04
N LEU A 96 5.93 16.57 7.91
CA LEU A 96 5.03 15.50 8.35
C LEU A 96 3.77 16.01 9.05
N ASP A 97 3.88 17.10 9.83
CA ASP A 97 2.75 17.73 10.51
C ASP A 97 1.70 18.25 9.53
N GLU A 98 2.12 18.77 8.37
CA GLU A 98 1.22 19.25 7.33
C GLU A 98 0.48 18.08 6.66
N ALA A 99 1.20 16.98 6.37
CA ALA A 99 0.59 15.76 5.84
C ALA A 99 -0.42 15.14 6.83
N ILE A 100 -0.14 15.21 8.14
CA ILE A 100 -1.06 14.77 9.19
C ILE A 100 -2.31 15.66 9.24
N ALA A 101 -2.14 16.97 9.15
CA ALA A 101 -3.23 17.94 9.16
C ALA A 101 -4.14 17.83 7.92
N LEU A 102 -3.64 17.26 6.81
CA LEU A 102 -4.40 17.11 5.58
C LEU A 102 -5.66 16.24 5.78
N ARG A 103 -6.80 16.79 5.39
CA ARG A 103 -8.11 16.12 5.47
C ARG A 103 -8.52 15.65 4.08
N MET A 104 -8.53 14.33 3.92
CA MET A 104 -8.94 13.65 2.69
C MET A 104 -10.26 12.90 2.93
N PRO A 105 -11.11 12.76 1.89
CA PRO A 105 -12.39 12.06 2.02
C PRO A 105 -12.23 10.53 2.18
N SER A 106 -11.05 10.01 1.82
CA SER A 106 -10.67 8.59 1.96
C SER A 106 -9.33 8.48 2.70
N PRO A 107 -8.93 7.30 3.20
CA PRO A 107 -7.66 7.11 3.90
C PRO A 107 -6.47 7.66 3.13
N LEU A 108 -5.50 8.23 3.86
CA LEU A 108 -4.29 8.82 3.31
C LEU A 108 -3.07 7.99 3.71
N VAL A 109 -2.35 7.50 2.71
CA VAL A 109 -1.02 6.92 2.83
C VAL A 109 0.01 8.05 2.73
N VAL A 110 0.95 8.12 3.66
CA VAL A 110 2.05 9.08 3.62
C VAL A 110 3.36 8.32 3.52
N TYR A 111 4.09 8.53 2.43
CA TYR A 111 5.44 8.02 2.22
C TYR A 111 6.44 9.07 2.71
N PRO A 112 7.04 8.88 3.91
CA PRO A 112 8.02 9.82 4.43
C PRO A 112 9.30 9.75 3.58
N VAL A 113 9.74 10.88 3.07
CA VAL A 113 11.03 11.03 2.39
C VAL A 113 12.08 11.38 3.45
N ILE A 114 13.07 10.50 3.60
CA ILE A 114 14.09 10.54 4.66
C ILE A 114 15.47 10.33 4.03
N ASP A 115 16.42 11.18 4.40
CA ASP A 115 17.83 10.92 4.14
C ASP A 115 18.31 9.78 5.06
N TYR A 116 18.53 8.58 4.50
CA TYR A 116 18.91 7.41 5.31
C TYR A 116 20.32 7.57 5.93
N PRO A 117 20.57 7.08 7.18
CA PRO A 117 19.67 6.32 8.07
C PRO A 117 18.72 7.16 8.93
N VAL A 118 18.94 8.46 8.98
CA VAL A 118 18.21 9.41 9.80
C VAL A 118 18.26 10.73 9.06
N ASP A 119 17.10 11.36 8.95
CA ASP A 119 16.98 12.66 8.32
C ASP A 119 17.90 13.67 9.01
N ALA A 120 18.77 14.33 8.23
CA ALA A 120 19.84 15.16 8.78
C ALA A 120 19.32 16.38 9.55
N ASP A 121 18.16 16.90 9.15
CA ASP A 121 17.58 18.12 9.71
C ASP A 121 16.73 17.84 10.94
N THR A 122 15.96 16.75 10.92
CA THR A 122 14.99 16.43 11.98
C THR A 122 15.46 15.36 12.96
N GLY A 123 16.46 14.55 12.61
CA GLY A 123 16.89 13.41 13.42
C GLY A 123 15.91 12.23 13.40
N ILE A 124 14.89 12.27 12.55
CA ILE A 124 13.82 11.28 12.46
C ILE A 124 14.27 10.09 11.61
N THR A 125 14.04 8.87 12.13
CA THR A 125 14.19 7.64 11.37
C THR A 125 12.89 7.24 10.66
N LEU A 126 12.99 6.28 9.73
CA LEU A 126 11.80 5.71 9.08
C LEU A 126 10.80 5.13 10.08
N ALA A 127 11.29 4.45 11.13
CA ALA A 127 10.45 3.88 12.17
C ALA A 127 9.76 4.97 13.01
N ASP A 128 10.47 6.06 13.33
CA ASP A 128 9.90 7.20 14.05
C ASP A 128 8.76 7.86 13.24
N ALA A 129 9.00 8.11 11.95
CA ALA A 129 7.99 8.69 11.05
C ALA A 129 6.75 7.79 10.96
N ALA A 130 6.94 6.47 10.84
CA ALA A 130 5.85 5.50 10.84
C ALA A 130 5.03 5.54 12.14
N GLY A 131 5.70 5.61 13.28
CA GLY A 131 5.05 5.73 14.59
C GLY A 131 4.24 7.02 14.73
N VAL A 132 4.80 8.15 14.29
CA VAL A 132 4.09 9.44 14.29
C VAL A 132 2.84 9.41 13.41
N LEU A 133 2.95 8.86 12.19
CA LEU A 133 1.83 8.71 11.26
C LEU A 133 0.74 7.78 11.81
N ALA A 134 1.13 6.63 12.35
CA ALA A 134 0.21 5.65 12.91
C ALA A 134 -0.56 6.22 14.11
N ASN A 135 0.13 6.90 15.03
CA ASN A 135 -0.50 7.57 16.17
C ASN A 135 -1.48 8.68 15.75
N ALA A 136 -1.26 9.29 14.57
CA ALA A 136 -2.17 10.26 13.98
C ALA A 136 -3.31 9.63 13.17
N GLY A 137 -3.41 8.29 13.13
CA GLY A 137 -4.40 7.55 12.35
C GLY A 137 -4.19 7.64 10.83
N LYS A 138 -2.96 7.94 10.39
CA LYS A 138 -2.56 7.91 8.98
C LYS A 138 -1.92 6.56 8.66
N ILE A 139 -1.96 6.17 7.39
CA ILE A 139 -1.35 4.92 6.92
C ILE A 139 0.10 5.22 6.53
N PRO A 140 1.11 4.58 7.14
CA PRO A 140 2.48 4.76 6.72
C PRO A 140 2.75 4.09 5.37
N GLY A 141 3.50 4.77 4.50
CA GLY A 141 4.04 4.24 3.26
C GLY A 141 5.49 3.80 3.44
N LEU A 142 5.86 2.67 2.85
CA LEU A 142 7.24 2.18 2.79
C LEU A 142 7.73 2.28 1.34
N SER A 143 8.66 3.20 1.06
CA SER A 143 9.25 3.33 -0.28
C SER A 143 10.20 2.17 -0.60
N ALA A 144 10.40 1.89 -1.89
CA ALA A 144 11.33 0.86 -2.34
C ALA A 144 12.79 1.25 -2.01
N GLY A 145 13.69 0.26 -1.99
CA GLY A 145 15.14 0.49 -1.84
C GLY A 145 15.63 0.82 -0.43
N HIS A 146 14.77 0.81 0.60
CA HIS A 146 15.23 0.96 1.98
C HIS A 146 16.06 -0.26 2.45
N PRO A 147 17.13 -0.05 3.24
CA PRO A 147 17.90 -1.16 3.81
C PRO A 147 17.08 -2.03 4.76
N ASN A 148 17.32 -3.34 4.76
CA ASN A 148 16.60 -4.32 5.59
C ASN A 148 16.52 -3.96 7.07
N ALA A 149 17.55 -3.32 7.62
CA ALA A 149 17.54 -2.88 9.01
C ALA A 149 16.44 -1.85 9.28
N ALA A 150 16.29 -0.83 8.42
CA ALA A 150 15.22 0.16 8.56
C ALA A 150 13.84 -0.41 8.25
N VAL A 151 13.72 -1.32 7.28
CA VAL A 151 12.45 -2.01 7.00
C VAL A 151 12.03 -2.84 8.22
N ALA A 152 12.96 -3.55 8.86
CA ALA A 152 12.67 -4.32 10.07
C ALA A 152 12.23 -3.42 11.24
N ASP A 153 12.93 -2.30 11.46
CA ASP A 153 12.57 -1.35 12.52
C ASP A 153 11.20 -0.69 12.25
N PHE A 154 10.90 -0.38 10.98
CA PHE A 154 9.58 0.08 10.53
C PHE A 154 8.48 -0.95 10.81
N LEU A 155 8.68 -2.21 10.43
CA LEU A 155 7.72 -3.29 10.67
C LEU A 155 7.50 -3.55 12.16
N ALA A 156 8.55 -3.45 12.98
CA ALA A 156 8.46 -3.62 14.43
C ALA A 156 7.54 -2.58 15.09
N VAL A 157 7.49 -1.35 14.55
CA VAL A 157 6.54 -0.33 15.00
C VAL A 157 5.11 -0.72 14.65
N LEU A 158 4.87 -1.14 13.40
CA LEU A 158 3.52 -1.30 12.85
C LEU A 158 2.76 -2.54 13.33
N VAL A 159 3.46 -3.61 13.69
CA VAL A 159 2.81 -4.82 14.24
C VAL A 159 2.03 -4.53 15.55
N HIS A 160 2.30 -3.39 16.19
CA HIS A 160 1.61 -2.95 17.40
C HIS A 160 0.59 -1.82 17.17
N THR A 161 0.32 -1.45 15.92
CA THR A 161 -0.60 -0.36 15.58
C THR A 161 -1.89 -0.88 14.95
N ASP A 162 -2.98 -0.14 15.16
CA ASP A 162 -4.29 -0.45 14.55
C ASP A 162 -4.39 0.01 13.08
N VAL A 163 -3.31 0.56 12.52
CA VAL A 163 -3.21 0.93 11.10
C VAL A 163 -2.30 -0.07 10.37
N GLY A 164 -2.68 -0.43 9.14
CA GLY A 164 -1.78 -1.13 8.24
C GLY A 164 -0.81 -0.16 7.54
N PHE A 165 -0.06 -0.67 6.56
CA PHE A 165 0.86 0.10 5.72
C PHE A 165 0.74 -0.30 4.25
N VAL A 166 1.32 0.51 3.38
CA VAL A 166 1.46 0.20 1.95
C VAL A 166 2.94 0.25 1.60
N ALA A 167 3.43 -0.73 0.85
CA ALA A 167 4.81 -0.75 0.37
C ALA A 167 4.91 -0.35 -1.10
N GLN A 168 6.10 0.01 -1.55
CA GLN A 168 6.51 0.05 -2.95
C GLN A 168 7.53 -1.07 -3.19
N ALA A 169 7.48 -1.66 -4.38
CA ALA A 169 8.47 -2.63 -4.82
C ALA A 169 8.67 -2.52 -6.34
N ASP A 170 9.92 -2.56 -6.77
CA ASP A 170 10.30 -2.50 -8.18
C ASP A 170 10.50 -3.89 -8.79
N THR A 171 10.67 -4.92 -7.94
CA THR A 171 10.95 -6.30 -8.35
C THR A 171 10.13 -7.34 -7.58
N ALA A 172 10.00 -8.55 -8.14
CA ALA A 172 9.27 -9.62 -7.48
C ALA A 172 10.00 -10.10 -6.21
N GLU A 173 11.33 -10.03 -6.20
CA GLU A 173 12.18 -10.32 -5.05
C GLU A 173 11.91 -9.34 -3.89
N GLU A 174 11.74 -8.05 -4.18
CA GLU A 174 11.36 -7.06 -3.18
C GLU A 174 9.95 -7.29 -2.65
N VAL A 175 8.99 -7.65 -3.51
CA VAL A 175 7.64 -8.06 -3.07
C VAL A 175 7.74 -9.26 -2.12
N LEU A 176 8.52 -10.29 -2.49
CA LEU A 176 8.72 -11.47 -1.65
C LEU A 176 9.36 -11.10 -0.31
N ALA A 177 10.36 -10.23 -0.30
CA ALA A 177 11.02 -9.75 0.91
C ALA A 177 10.03 -9.03 1.84
N VAL A 178 9.22 -8.11 1.31
CA VAL A 178 8.18 -7.40 2.09
C VAL A 178 7.18 -8.39 2.69
N LEU A 179 6.71 -9.38 1.91
CA LEU A 179 5.79 -10.41 2.40
C LEU A 179 6.41 -11.27 3.51
N ALA A 180 7.64 -11.76 3.30
CA ALA A 180 8.37 -12.58 4.26
C ALA A 180 8.65 -11.79 5.56
N GLY A 181 9.12 -10.55 5.44
CA GLY A 181 9.35 -9.65 6.56
C GLY A 181 8.07 -9.36 7.34
N THR A 182 6.95 -9.11 6.66
CA THR A 182 5.64 -8.87 7.30
C THR A 182 5.18 -10.09 8.09
N VAL A 183 5.27 -11.30 7.49
CA VAL A 183 4.90 -12.54 8.18
C VAL A 183 5.80 -12.81 9.38
N ALA A 184 7.11 -12.61 9.24
CA ALA A 184 8.05 -12.74 10.35
C ALA A 184 7.70 -11.77 11.49
N ALA A 185 7.38 -10.52 11.15
CA ALA A 185 7.02 -9.49 12.13
C ALA A 185 5.73 -9.87 12.89
N LEU A 186 4.71 -10.38 12.19
CA LEU A 186 3.45 -10.84 12.81
C LEU A 186 3.63 -12.07 13.72
N ARG A 187 4.64 -12.90 13.44
CA ARG A 187 4.98 -14.07 14.25
C ARG A 187 5.94 -13.75 15.40
N GLY A 188 6.56 -12.58 15.38
CA GLY A 188 7.66 -12.24 16.29
C GLY A 188 8.97 -12.98 15.97
N ASP A 189 9.14 -13.43 14.73
CA ASP A 189 10.35 -14.10 14.23
C ASP A 189 11.44 -13.09 13.83
N ASP A 190 12.58 -13.57 13.33
CA ASP A 190 13.67 -12.71 12.84
C ASP A 190 13.31 -12.01 11.52
N VAL A 191 12.77 -10.79 11.65
CA VAL A 191 12.39 -9.94 10.52
C VAL A 191 13.59 -9.59 9.63
N ARG A 192 14.77 -9.35 10.23
CA ARG A 192 15.97 -8.97 9.46
C ARG A 192 16.47 -10.14 8.63
N GLY A 193 16.47 -11.34 9.20
CA GLY A 193 16.74 -12.58 8.48
C GLY A 193 15.76 -12.81 7.33
N ALA A 194 14.45 -12.68 7.59
CA ALA A 194 13.41 -12.87 6.58
C ALA A 194 13.49 -11.87 5.41
N LEU A 195 13.95 -10.65 5.66
CA LEU A 195 14.18 -9.65 4.60
C LEU A 195 15.46 -9.92 3.80
N ALA A 196 16.51 -10.46 4.44
CA ALA A 196 17.79 -10.75 3.80
C ALA A 196 17.75 -12.04 2.96
N GLU A 197 17.04 -13.04 3.45
CA GLU A 197 16.87 -14.35 2.80
C GLU A 197 15.38 -14.73 2.80
N PRO A 198 14.57 -14.11 1.92
CA PRO A 198 13.13 -14.37 1.87
C PRO A 198 12.82 -15.83 1.45
N ASP A 199 12.08 -16.55 2.29
CA ASP A 199 11.63 -17.92 2.00
C ASP A 199 10.14 -17.93 1.59
N PRO A 200 9.80 -18.38 0.36
CA PRO A 200 8.41 -18.50 -0.07
C PRO A 200 7.66 -19.67 0.59
N GLY A 201 8.35 -20.67 1.16
CA GLY A 201 7.74 -21.87 1.76
C GLY A 201 6.69 -21.55 2.83
N PRO A 202 7.03 -20.75 3.86
CA PRO A 202 6.07 -20.30 4.87
C PRO A 202 4.89 -19.50 4.31
N LEU A 203 5.09 -18.75 3.23
CA LEU A 203 4.06 -17.93 2.60
C LEU A 203 3.04 -18.78 1.81
N THR A 204 3.52 -19.81 1.10
CA THR A 204 2.66 -20.74 0.33
C THR A 204 1.83 -21.67 1.20
N THR A 205 2.15 -21.77 2.49
CA THR A 205 1.47 -22.65 3.45
C THR A 205 0.57 -21.90 4.44
N LEU A 206 0.37 -20.59 4.25
CA LEU A 206 -0.51 -19.80 5.10
C LEU A 206 -1.96 -20.31 5.00
N ILE A 207 -2.58 -20.49 6.17
CA ILE A 207 -4.02 -20.69 6.25
C ILE A 207 -4.75 -19.38 5.89
N PRO A 208 -6.03 -19.44 5.47
CA PRO A 208 -6.78 -18.26 5.04
C PRO A 208 -6.81 -17.13 6.07
N GLU A 209 -6.93 -17.44 7.35
CA GLU A 209 -6.96 -16.47 8.44
C GLU A 209 -5.61 -15.74 8.59
N ALA A 210 -4.50 -16.46 8.41
CA ALA A 210 -3.17 -15.87 8.45
C ALA A 210 -2.91 -15.00 7.21
N ALA A 211 -3.36 -15.43 6.03
CA ALA A 211 -3.30 -14.63 4.82
C ALA A 211 -4.14 -13.34 4.94
N ALA A 212 -5.33 -13.43 5.56
CA ALA A 212 -6.16 -12.27 5.87
C ALA A 212 -5.47 -11.31 6.85
N ALA A 213 -4.87 -11.81 7.93
CA ALA A 213 -4.11 -10.97 8.87
C ALA A 213 -2.94 -10.24 8.19
N VAL A 214 -2.24 -10.90 7.26
CA VAL A 214 -1.19 -10.23 6.47
C VAL A 214 -1.79 -9.11 5.62
N ARG A 215 -2.95 -9.32 4.97
CA ARG A 215 -3.61 -8.28 4.16
C ARG A 215 -4.25 -7.15 4.98
N GLU A 216 -4.56 -7.38 6.25
CA GLU A 216 -5.00 -6.33 7.18
C GLU A 216 -3.85 -5.40 7.57
N VAL A 217 -2.62 -5.92 7.61
CA VAL A 217 -1.42 -5.16 7.98
C VAL A 217 -0.73 -4.58 6.75
N LEU A 218 -0.54 -5.36 5.68
CA LEU A 218 -0.03 -4.91 4.39
C LEU A 218 -1.21 -4.69 3.43
N LEU A 219 -1.64 -3.44 3.34
CA LEU A 219 -2.84 -3.02 2.62
C LEU A 219 -2.66 -3.00 1.09
N GLY A 220 -1.42 -3.06 0.62
CA GLY A 220 -1.08 -3.09 -0.79
C GLY A 220 0.42 -2.94 -1.02
N ILE A 221 0.87 -3.37 -2.20
CA ILE A 221 2.21 -3.11 -2.70
C ILE A 221 2.07 -2.41 -4.05
N GLU A 222 2.56 -1.18 -4.12
CA GLU A 222 2.60 -0.39 -5.34
C GLU A 222 3.75 -0.89 -6.22
N VAL A 223 3.45 -1.29 -7.45
CA VAL A 223 4.40 -1.94 -8.36
C VAL A 223 4.33 -1.34 -9.76
N PRO A 224 5.43 -1.33 -10.54
CA PRO A 224 5.42 -0.80 -11.89
C PRO A 224 4.69 -1.71 -12.89
N ASP A 225 4.72 -3.02 -12.69
CA ASP A 225 4.13 -4.02 -13.60
C ASP A 225 3.59 -5.24 -12.85
N VAL A 226 2.28 -5.31 -12.67
CA VAL A 226 1.60 -6.41 -11.96
C VAL A 226 1.79 -7.75 -12.64
N GLU A 227 1.82 -7.81 -13.97
CA GLU A 227 1.93 -9.08 -14.70
C GLU A 227 3.31 -9.69 -14.48
N SER A 228 4.36 -8.88 -14.61
CA SER A 228 5.74 -9.28 -14.34
C SER A 228 5.91 -9.72 -12.87
N MET A 229 5.40 -8.94 -11.92
CA MET A 229 5.46 -9.30 -10.49
C MET A 229 4.72 -10.61 -10.20
N ALA A 230 3.51 -10.79 -10.73
CA ALA A 230 2.71 -11.99 -10.53
C ALA A 230 3.40 -13.23 -11.12
N ALA A 231 4.00 -13.11 -12.31
CA ALA A 231 4.76 -14.20 -12.92
C ALA A 231 5.97 -14.61 -12.09
N GLY A 232 6.72 -13.65 -11.54
CA GLY A 232 7.85 -13.91 -10.64
C GLY A 232 7.41 -14.63 -9.35
N LEU A 233 6.35 -14.12 -8.70
CA LEU A 233 5.80 -14.74 -7.49
C LEU A 233 5.26 -16.15 -7.72
N ALA A 234 4.63 -16.38 -8.88
CA ALA A 234 4.14 -17.70 -9.28
C ALA A 234 5.28 -18.72 -9.47
N ALA A 235 6.47 -18.28 -9.88
CA ALA A 235 7.66 -19.14 -9.98
C ALA A 235 8.11 -19.66 -8.60
N TRP A 236 7.80 -18.95 -7.52
CA TRP A 236 8.00 -19.39 -6.13
C TRP A 236 6.78 -20.09 -5.53
N GLY A 237 5.72 -20.32 -6.32
CA GLY A 237 4.52 -21.03 -5.89
C GLY A 237 3.45 -20.15 -5.23
N LEU A 238 3.63 -18.82 -5.20
CA LEU A 238 2.63 -17.88 -4.69
C LEU A 238 1.62 -17.55 -5.80
N ARG A 239 0.32 -17.70 -5.51
CA ARG A 239 -0.79 -17.46 -6.43
C ARG A 239 -1.90 -16.73 -5.72
#